data_AF-A0A954Y063-F1
#
_entry.id   AF-A0A954Y063-F1
#
_cell.length_a   1.000
_cell.length_b   1.000
_cell.length_c   1.000
_cell.angle_alpha   90.00
_cell.angle_beta   90.00
_cell.angle_gamma   90.00
#
_symmetry.space_group_name_H-M   'P 1'
#
loop_
_entity.id
_entity.type
_entity.pdbx_description
1 polymer ?
#
loop_
_entity_poly.entity_id
_entity_poly.type
_entity_poly.pdbx_seq_one_letter_code
_entity_poly.pdbx_strand_id
1 'polypeptide(L)'
;MEVLERIWEFLAGIGNAILGRFERGITALFGSANARYLKKLQPKVDAINALEPKYQALSDEELREQTDVFRRRLDAGESLDDILCEAFAVARESGRRFLGMRHYDVQLIGGMILHAGAIAEMVTGEGKTLVATLP
;
A
#
# COMPACT_ATOMS: atom_id res chain seq x y z
N MET A 1 -38.88 -20.16 35.70
CA MET A 1 -38.40 -19.97 34.31
C MET A 1 -37.46 -18.76 34.24
N GLU A 2 -37.85 -17.58 34.74
CA GLU A 2 -37.01 -16.36 34.71
C GLU A 2 -35.62 -16.45 35.38
N VAL A 3 -35.45 -17.21 36.47
CA VAL A 3 -34.15 -17.32 37.16
C VAL A 3 -33.12 -18.08 36.31
N LEU A 4 -33.56 -19.11 35.59
CA LEU A 4 -32.68 -19.90 34.71
C LEU A 4 -32.30 -19.10 33.46
N GLU A 5 -33.23 -18.31 32.92
CA GLU A 5 -32.95 -17.39 31.80
C GLU A 5 -31.94 -16.32 32.20
N ARG A 6 -32.10 -15.69 33.38
CA ARG A 6 -31.12 -14.71 33.88
C ARG A 6 -29.73 -15.30 34.10
N ILE A 7 -29.64 -16.54 34.58
CA ILE A 7 -28.36 -17.26 34.74
C ILE A 7 -27.75 -17.55 33.36
N TRP A 8 -28.56 -18.00 32.40
CA TRP A 8 -28.11 -18.28 31.03
C TRP A 8 -27.61 -17.01 30.33
N GLU A 9 -28.36 -15.90 30.41
CA GLU A 9 -27.95 -14.59 29.86
C GLU A 9 -26.66 -14.07 30.50
N PHE A 10 -26.51 -14.22 31.81
CA PHE A 10 -25.30 -13.84 32.53
C PHE A 10 -24.08 -14.68 32.09
N LEU A 11 -24.24 -16.00 32.00
CA LEU A 11 -23.19 -16.91 31.53
C LEU A 11 -22.83 -16.66 30.06
N ALA A 12 -23.82 -16.42 29.20
CA ALA A 12 -23.60 -16.05 27.81
C ALA A 12 -22.88 -14.70 27.69
N GLY A 13 -23.23 -13.72 28.53
CA GLY A 13 -22.56 -12.43 28.61
C GLY A 13 -21.09 -12.53 29.03
N ILE A 14 -20.79 -13.37 30.03
CA ILE A 14 -19.41 -13.67 30.44
C ILE A 14 -18.64 -14.35 29.30
N GLY A 15 -19.24 -15.36 28.66
CA GLY A 15 -18.63 -16.08 27.54
C GLY A 15 -18.25 -15.14 26.39
N ASN A 16 -19.18 -14.27 25.99
CA ASN A 16 -18.95 -13.26 24.95
C ASN A 16 -17.86 -12.24 25.34
N ALA A 17 -17.82 -11.82 26.60
CA ALA A 17 -16.80 -10.90 27.10
C ALA A 17 -15.38 -11.53 27.09
N ILE A 18 -15.27 -12.83 27.42
CA ILE A 18 -14.01 -13.57 27.39
C ILE A 18 -13.55 -13.77 25.95
N LEU A 19 -14.44 -14.20 25.06
CA LEU A 19 -14.16 -14.35 23.62
C LEU A 19 -13.70 -13.02 23.00
N GLY A 20 -14.41 -11.92 23.27
CA GLY A 20 -14.03 -10.60 22.75
C GLY A 20 -12.73 -10.04 23.34
N ARG A 21 -12.31 -10.45 24.54
CA ARG A 21 -10.97 -10.13 25.08
C ARG A 21 -9.88 -10.96 24.40
N PHE A 22 -10.17 -12.23 24.13
CA PHE A 22 -9.25 -13.12 23.42
C PHE A 22 -9.00 -12.65 21.97
N GLU A 23 -10.06 -12.28 21.24
CA GLU A 23 -9.96 -11.76 19.88
C GLU A 23 -9.12 -10.46 19.81
N ARG A 24 -9.34 -9.54 20.75
CA ARG A 24 -8.52 -8.32 20.88
C ARG A 24 -7.07 -8.65 21.19
N GLY A 25 -6.81 -9.64 22.03
CA GLY A 25 -5.45 -10.13 22.33
C GLY A 25 -4.74 -10.67 21.09
N ILE A 26 -5.42 -11.51 20.29
CA ILE A 26 -4.88 -12.03 19.03
C ILE A 26 -4.60 -10.88 18.05
N THR A 27 -5.53 -9.93 17.91
CA THR A 27 -5.38 -8.80 16.99
C THR A 27 -4.25 -7.87 17.42
N ALA A 28 -4.05 -7.66 18.72
CA ALA A 28 -2.93 -6.88 19.25
C ALA A 28 -1.58 -7.56 18.98
N LEU A 29 -1.51 -8.89 19.06
CA LEU A 29 -0.28 -9.66 18.84
C LEU A 29 0.06 -9.82 17.34
N PHE A 30 -0.94 -10.07 16.49
CA PHE A 30 -0.73 -10.43 15.07
C PHE A 30 -1.16 -9.35 14.07
N GLY A 31 -1.66 -8.21 14.56
CA GLY A 31 -2.25 -7.15 13.76
C GLY A 31 -3.57 -7.56 13.09
N SER A 32 -4.22 -6.60 12.43
CA SER A 32 -5.34 -6.88 11.54
C SER A 32 -4.86 -7.50 10.22
N ALA A 33 -5.77 -8.10 9.45
CA ALA A 33 -5.46 -8.60 8.11
C ALA A 33 -4.88 -7.49 7.20
N ASN A 34 -5.45 -6.28 7.28
CA ASN A 34 -4.98 -5.11 6.54
C ASN A 34 -3.58 -4.68 7.01
N ALA A 35 -3.31 -4.65 8.32
CA ALA A 35 -1.98 -4.30 8.83
C ALA A 35 -0.91 -5.28 8.32
N ARG A 36 -1.23 -6.58 8.27
CA ARG A 36 -0.33 -7.59 7.69
C ARG A 36 -0.14 -7.41 6.19
N TYR A 37 -1.20 -7.06 5.46
CA TYR A 37 -1.11 -6.79 4.02
C TYR A 37 -0.22 -5.58 3.73
N LEU A 38 -0.42 -4.46 4.44
CA LEU A 38 0.42 -3.26 4.33
C LEU A 38 1.89 -3.57 4.64
N LYS A 39 2.15 -4.38 5.68
CA LYS A 39 3.52 -4.79 6.03
C LYS A 39 4.22 -5.57 4.91
N LYS A 40 3.48 -6.31 4.07
CA LYS A 40 4.04 -7.01 2.90
C LYS A 40 4.42 -6.06 1.76
N LEU A 41 3.86 -4.85 1.73
CA LEU A 41 4.20 -3.83 0.72
C LEU A 41 5.43 -3.01 1.11
N GLN A 42 5.80 -2.98 2.40
CA GLN A 42 6.94 -2.19 2.88
C GLN A 42 8.25 -2.51 2.14
N PRO A 43 8.63 -3.77 1.86
CA PRO A 43 9.85 -4.05 1.09
C PRO A 43 9.84 -3.44 -0.32
N LYS A 44 8.67 -3.34 -0.96
CA LYS A 44 8.53 -2.67 -2.26
C LYS A 44 8.69 -1.15 -2.12
N VAL A 45 8.15 -0.55 -1.06
CA VAL A 45 8.39 0.87 -0.74
C VAL A 45 9.88 1.14 -0.57
N ASP A 46 10.57 0.30 0.20
CA ASP A 46 12.01 0.43 0.45
C ASP A 46 12.81 0.30 -0.86
N ALA A 47 12.42 -0.64 -1.75
CA ALA A 47 13.03 -0.78 -3.07
C ALA A 47 12.81 0.46 -3.96
N ILE A 48 11.60 1.03 -3.99
CA ILE A 48 11.30 2.27 -4.72
C ILE A 48 12.11 3.44 -4.16
N ASN A 49 12.24 3.56 -2.83
CA ASN A 49 13.05 4.58 -2.16
C ASN A 49 14.55 4.42 -2.47
N ALA A 50 15.06 3.20 -2.50
CA ALA A 50 16.46 2.93 -2.86
C ALA A 50 16.81 3.34 -4.29
N LEU A 51 15.83 3.37 -5.20
CA LEU A 51 16.00 3.83 -6.58
C LEU A 51 16.01 5.36 -6.72
N GLU A 52 15.69 6.11 -5.67
CA GLU A 52 15.60 7.57 -5.75
C GLU A 52 16.89 8.24 -6.24
N PRO A 53 18.10 7.93 -5.71
CA PRO A 53 19.33 8.56 -6.18
C PRO A 53 19.62 8.29 -7.66
N LYS A 54 19.26 7.10 -8.15
CA LYS A 54 19.44 6.71 -9.56
C LYS A 54 18.63 7.63 -10.48
N TYR A 55 17.34 7.82 -10.18
CA TYR A 55 16.45 8.61 -11.04
C TYR A 55 16.61 10.13 -10.84
N GLN A 56 16.98 10.58 -9.64
CA GLN A 56 17.36 11.98 -9.41
C GLN A 56 18.55 12.41 -10.28
N ALA A 57 19.51 11.51 -10.52
CA ALA A 57 20.70 11.80 -11.31
C ALA A 57 20.46 11.91 -12.82
N LEU A 58 19.30 11.45 -13.32
CA LEU A 58 18.96 11.52 -14.74
C LEU A 58 18.59 12.95 -15.16
N SER A 59 18.89 13.31 -16.40
CA SER A 59 18.28 14.46 -17.07
C SER A 59 16.79 14.23 -17.35
N ASP A 60 16.06 15.29 -17.71
CA ASP A 60 14.65 15.19 -18.07
C ASP A 60 14.41 14.31 -19.31
N GLU A 61 15.36 14.34 -20.26
CA GLU A 61 15.37 13.48 -21.45
C GLU A 61 15.52 12.00 -21.05
N GLU A 62 16.55 11.67 -20.26
CA GLU A 62 16.83 10.31 -19.80
C GLU A 62 15.70 9.74 -18.92
N LEU A 63 15.06 10.60 -18.12
CA LEU A 63 13.90 10.21 -17.31
C LEU A 63 12.69 9.89 -18.19
N ARG A 64 12.45 10.68 -19.25
CA ARG A 64 11.38 10.45 -20.23
C ARG A 64 11.60 9.15 -21.00
N GLU A 65 12.83 8.87 -21.42
CA GLU A 65 13.23 7.66 -22.14
C GLU A 65 12.97 6.36 -21.36
N GLN A 66 12.87 6.41 -20.02
CA GLN A 66 12.52 5.23 -19.21
C GLN A 66 11.18 4.61 -19.64
N THR A 67 10.25 5.42 -20.16
CA THR A 67 8.98 4.90 -20.69
C THR A 67 9.20 3.91 -21.82
N ASP A 68 10.11 4.21 -22.74
CA ASP A 68 10.42 3.33 -23.88
C ASP A 68 11.28 2.13 -23.47
N VAL A 69 12.07 2.27 -22.40
CA VAL A 69 12.73 1.13 -21.75
C VAL A 69 11.69 0.16 -21.18
N PHE A 70 10.70 0.64 -20.44
CA PHE A 70 9.67 -0.21 -19.85
C PHE A 70 8.79 -0.87 -20.91
N ARG A 71 8.37 -0.15 -21.96
CA ARG A 71 7.63 -0.74 -23.09
C ARG A 71 8.39 -1.91 -23.71
N ARG A 72 9.68 -1.73 -24.00
CA ARG A 72 10.52 -2.80 -24.55
C ARG A 72 10.66 -4.01 -23.63
N ARG A 73 10.75 -3.79 -22.31
CA ARG A 73 10.79 -4.88 -21.31
C ARG A 73 9.48 -5.67 -21.28
N LEU A 74 8.34 -4.97 -21.34
CA LEU A 74 7.02 -5.61 -21.43
C LEU A 74 6.85 -6.40 -22.73
N ASP A 75 7.29 -5.85 -23.87
CA ASP A 75 7.29 -6.55 -25.16
C ASP A 75 8.20 -7.79 -25.14
N ALA A 76 9.27 -7.77 -24.34
CA ALA A 76 10.16 -8.90 -24.11
C ALA A 76 9.60 -9.95 -23.13
N GLY A 77 8.41 -9.73 -22.56
CA GLY A 77 7.70 -10.69 -21.73
C GLY A 77 7.78 -10.45 -20.21
N GLU A 78 8.39 -9.36 -19.76
CA GLU A 78 8.27 -8.96 -18.35
C GLU A 78 6.82 -8.55 -18.02
N SER A 79 6.40 -8.77 -16.79
CA SER A 79 5.08 -8.36 -16.31
C SER A 79 5.12 -6.94 -15.75
N LEU A 80 3.93 -6.33 -15.56
CA LEU A 80 3.83 -5.04 -14.88
C LEU A 80 4.37 -5.09 -13.45
N ASP A 81 4.26 -6.24 -12.78
CA ASP A 81 4.79 -6.44 -11.43
C ASP A 81 6.32 -6.46 -11.40
N ASP A 82 6.96 -6.94 -12.47
CA ASP A 82 8.42 -7.00 -12.61
C ASP A 82 9.04 -5.60 -12.76
N ILE A 83 8.32 -4.67 -13.40
CA ILE A 83 8.78 -3.29 -13.62
C ILE A 83 8.24 -2.30 -12.57
N LEU A 84 7.40 -2.75 -11.63
CA LEU A 84 6.61 -1.89 -10.76
C LEU A 84 7.47 -0.91 -9.97
N CYS A 85 8.57 -1.37 -9.37
CA CYS A 85 9.40 -0.53 -8.51
C CYS A 85 10.10 0.58 -9.30
N GLU A 86 10.66 0.25 -10.47
CA GLU A 86 11.28 1.22 -11.36
C GLU A 86 10.27 2.21 -11.94
N ALA A 87 9.11 1.73 -12.38
CA ALA A 87 8.05 2.58 -12.92
C ALA A 87 7.55 3.59 -11.86
N PHE A 88 7.31 3.12 -10.63
CA PHE A 88 6.89 3.98 -9.53
C PHE A 88 7.97 4.99 -9.15
N ALA A 89 9.24 4.60 -9.16
CA ALA A 89 10.35 5.50 -8.89
C ALA A 89 10.48 6.61 -9.95
N VAL A 90 10.28 6.29 -11.23
CA VAL A 90 10.25 7.25 -12.36
C VAL A 90 9.05 8.20 -12.25
N ALA A 91 7.87 7.67 -11.95
CA ALA A 91 6.66 8.48 -11.77
C ALA A 91 6.79 9.44 -10.58
N ARG A 92 7.40 8.98 -9.47
CA ARG A 92 7.70 9.84 -8.32
C ARG A 92 8.66 10.97 -8.67
N GLU A 93 9.73 10.68 -9.39
CA GLU A 93 10.69 11.71 -9.80
C GLU A 93 10.04 12.72 -10.76
N SER A 94 9.18 12.25 -11.66
CA SER A 94 8.36 13.12 -12.51
C SER A 94 7.44 14.04 -11.69
N GLY A 95 6.75 13.50 -10.67
CA GLY A 95 5.94 14.29 -9.74
C GLY A 95 6.76 15.36 -9.03
N ARG A 96 7.97 15.01 -8.56
CA ARG A 96 8.89 15.95 -7.92
C ARG A 96 9.30 17.08 -8.87
N ARG A 97 9.69 16.77 -10.11
CA ARG A 97 10.20 17.77 -11.07
C ARG A 97 9.13 18.69 -11.62
N PHE A 98 8.00 18.13 -12.05
CA PHE A 98 6.99 18.87 -12.81
C PHE A 98 5.87 19.44 -11.93
N LEU A 99 5.54 18.77 -10.83
CA LEU A 99 4.49 19.21 -9.90
C LEU A 99 5.05 19.78 -8.60
N GLY A 100 6.36 19.65 -8.35
CA GLY A 100 6.97 20.00 -7.06
C GLY A 100 6.54 19.06 -5.93
N MET A 101 5.98 17.88 -6.25
CA MET A 101 5.39 16.96 -5.28
C MET A 101 6.08 15.59 -5.37
N ARG A 102 6.92 15.28 -4.38
CA ARG A 102 7.48 13.92 -4.22
C ARG A 102 6.42 13.04 -3.55
N HIS A 103 6.08 11.90 -4.16
CA HIS A 103 5.18 10.94 -3.52
C HIS A 103 5.73 10.49 -2.15
N TYR A 104 4.86 10.43 -1.15
CA TYR A 104 5.12 9.85 0.16
C TYR A 104 4.96 8.32 0.15
N ASP A 105 5.52 7.65 1.15
CA ASP A 105 5.45 6.18 1.25
C ASP A 105 4.01 5.66 1.28
N VAL A 106 3.11 6.34 1.99
CA VAL A 106 1.68 6.02 2.02
C VAL A 106 1.01 6.16 0.64
N GLN A 107 1.50 7.08 -0.20
CA GLN A 107 1.01 7.26 -1.56
C GLN A 107 1.53 6.17 -2.50
N LEU A 108 2.78 5.72 -2.32
CA LEU A 108 3.32 4.56 -3.05
C LEU A 108 2.54 3.28 -2.70
N ILE A 109 2.21 3.09 -1.42
CA ILE A 109 1.33 2.00 -0.97
C ILE A 109 -0.04 2.11 -1.63
N GLY A 110 -0.65 3.29 -1.63
CA GLY A 110 -1.93 3.54 -2.31
C GLY A 110 -1.87 3.16 -3.80
N GLY A 111 -0.82 3.56 -4.50
CA GLY A 111 -0.60 3.21 -5.90
C GLY A 111 -0.49 1.71 -6.13
N MET A 112 0.25 0.98 -5.29
CA MET A 112 0.36 -0.47 -5.38
C MET A 112 -0.96 -1.20 -5.11
N ILE A 113 -1.80 -0.66 -4.23
CA ILE A 113 -3.14 -1.20 -3.96
C ILE A 113 -4.05 -1.03 -5.19
N LEU A 114 -4.02 0.15 -5.83
CA LEU A 114 -4.78 0.42 -7.04
C LEU A 114 -4.30 -0.45 -8.21
N HIS A 115 -2.98 -0.59 -8.38
CA HIS A 115 -2.36 -1.48 -9.37
C HIS A 115 -2.84 -2.93 -9.22
N ALA A 116 -2.98 -3.41 -7.97
CA ALA A 116 -3.52 -4.74 -7.68
C ALA A 116 -5.05 -4.87 -7.90
N GLY A 117 -5.73 -3.83 -8.42
CA GLY A 117 -7.17 -3.81 -8.64
C GLY A 117 -8.01 -3.70 -7.37
N ALA A 118 -7.42 -3.27 -6.26
CA ALA A 118 -8.08 -3.13 -4.97
C ALA A 118 -8.39 -1.67 -4.62
N ILE A 119 -9.20 -1.46 -3.57
CA ILE A 119 -9.60 -0.13 -3.11
C ILE A 119 -8.56 0.40 -2.10
N ALA A 120 -7.89 1.50 -2.46
CA ALA A 120 -7.00 2.22 -1.57
C ALA A 120 -7.79 3.24 -0.73
N GLU A 121 -8.08 2.90 0.53
CA GLU A 121 -8.67 3.85 1.48
C GLU A 121 -7.59 4.80 2.01
N MET A 122 -7.75 6.09 1.71
CA MET A 122 -6.85 7.16 2.16
C MET A 122 -7.69 8.33 2.68
N VAL A 123 -7.20 9.05 3.70
CA VAL A 123 -7.89 10.23 4.24
C VAL A 123 -7.82 11.40 3.24
N THR A 124 -8.77 12.34 3.31
CA THR A 124 -8.72 13.57 2.52
C THR A 124 -7.47 14.38 2.88
N GLY A 125 -6.75 14.89 1.88
CA GLY A 125 -5.47 15.58 2.08
C GLY A 125 -4.24 14.72 1.84
N GLU A 126 -4.37 13.39 1.80
CA GLU A 126 -3.27 12.45 1.52
C GLU A 126 -2.81 12.44 0.05
N GLY A 127 -3.35 13.31 -0.82
CA GLY A 127 -2.92 13.44 -2.21
C GLY A 127 -3.42 12.33 -3.17
N LYS A 128 -4.68 11.90 -3.05
CA LYS A 128 -5.27 10.83 -3.89
C LYS A 128 -5.14 11.07 -5.40
N THR A 129 -5.20 12.33 -5.83
CA THR A 129 -5.00 12.71 -7.24
C THR A 129 -3.59 12.42 -7.73
N LEU A 130 -2.59 12.65 -6.87
CA LEU A 130 -1.18 12.35 -7.18
C LEU A 130 -0.93 10.83 -7.15
N VAL A 131 -1.62 10.08 -6.28
CA VAL A 131 -1.54 8.61 -6.24
C VAL A 131 -2.03 7.97 -7.53
N ALA A 132 -3.06 8.54 -8.17
CA ALA A 132 -3.62 8.04 -9.42
C ALA A 132 -2.68 8.11 -10.62
N THR A 133 -1.50 8.74 -10.48
CA THR A 133 -0.48 8.79 -11.55
C THR A 133 0.51 7.62 -11.50
N LEU A 134 0.39 6.71 -10.51
CA LEU A 134 1.28 5.57 -10.31
C LEU A 134 0.82 4.27 -11.02
N PRO A 135 -0.43 3.80 -10.85
CA PRO A 135 -0.88 2.52 -11.41
C PRO A 135 -1.24 2.59 -12.90
#